data_AF-A0A7H8MEH0-F1
#
_entry.id   AF-A0A7H8MEH0-F1
#
_cell.length_a   1.000
_cell.length_b   1.000
_cell.length_c   1.000
_cell.angle_alpha   90.00
_cell.angle_beta   90.00
_cell.angle_gamma   90.00
#
_symmetry.space_group_name_H-M   'P 1'
#
loop_
_entity.id
_entity.type
_entity.pdbx_description
1 polymer ?
#
loop_
_entity_poly.entity_id
_entity_poly.type
_entity_poly.pdbx_seq_one_letter_code
_entity_poly.pdbx_strand_id
1 'polypeptide(L)'
;MHTVMERAAAEAQAMGSKGIEAEHLLLAVAREPEDTVRELLDSAGLDYQTITDALQREFEEGLGAAGISVTDRDVLRPRKSIRRPSDASESAKLVLERGMAAVDDKKDLRPAHILLGLLELKAGTVPRALALAGVDRDELRARTRAALPKADR
;
A
#
# COMPACT_ATOMS: atom_id res chain seq x y z
N MET A 1 -9.34 -8.44 -8.29
CA MET A 1 -7.97 -8.11 -8.76
C MET A 1 -7.92 -6.94 -9.75
N HIS A 2 -8.65 -6.99 -10.87
CA HIS A 2 -8.66 -5.93 -11.89
C HIS A 2 -8.92 -4.53 -11.30
N THR A 3 -9.96 -4.42 -10.46
CA THR A 3 -10.36 -3.17 -9.81
C THR A 3 -9.29 -2.56 -8.90
N VAL A 4 -8.52 -3.39 -8.17
CA VAL A 4 -7.43 -2.89 -7.30
C VAL A 4 -6.32 -2.30 -8.14
N MET A 5 -5.93 -2.95 -9.25
CA MET A 5 -4.88 -2.44 -10.13
C MET A 5 -5.30 -1.14 -10.83
N GLU A 6 -6.56 -1.03 -11.27
CA GLU A 6 -7.09 0.20 -11.84
C GLU A 6 -7.11 1.36 -10.84
N ARG A 7 -7.48 1.08 -9.59
CA ARG A 7 -7.41 2.05 -8.50
C ARG A 7 -5.97 2.45 -8.21
N ALA A 8 -5.06 1.49 -8.11
CA ALA A 8 -3.64 1.76 -7.88
C ALA A 8 -3.03 2.59 -9.01
N ALA A 9 -3.43 2.35 -10.26
CA ALA A 9 -3.05 3.18 -11.40
C ALA A 9 -3.60 4.62 -11.28
N ALA A 10 -4.82 4.78 -10.77
CA ALA A 10 -5.40 6.10 -10.52
C ALA A 10 -4.68 6.84 -9.36
N GLU A 11 -4.33 6.14 -8.28
CA GLU A 11 -3.54 6.71 -7.18
C GLU A 11 -2.14 7.09 -7.65
N ALA A 12 -1.45 6.22 -8.41
CA ALA A 12 -0.16 6.52 -9.02
C ALA A 12 -0.22 7.74 -9.95
N GLN A 13 -1.28 7.86 -10.74
CA GLN A 13 -1.51 9.03 -11.57
C GLN A 13 -1.68 10.29 -10.72
N ALA A 14 -2.51 10.24 -9.66
CA ALA A 14 -2.74 11.36 -8.77
C ALA A 14 -1.44 11.83 -8.09
N MET A 15 -0.59 10.88 -7.71
CA MET A 15 0.72 11.12 -7.10
C MET A 15 1.83 11.46 -8.11
N GLY A 16 1.51 11.50 -9.41
CA GLY A 16 2.50 11.85 -10.44
C GLY A 16 3.57 10.79 -10.68
N SER A 17 3.39 9.56 -10.19
CA SER A 17 4.37 8.48 -10.39
C SER A 17 4.36 7.97 -11.82
N LYS A 18 5.54 7.52 -12.27
CA LYS A 18 5.75 6.92 -13.59
C LYS A 18 5.24 5.47 -13.67
N GLY A 19 5.03 4.83 -12.53
CA GLY A 19 4.59 3.44 -12.42
C GLY A 19 3.71 3.21 -11.20
N ILE A 20 3.07 2.06 -11.14
CA ILE A 20 2.33 1.64 -9.95
C ILE A 20 3.35 1.11 -8.94
N GLU A 21 3.29 1.61 -7.71
CA GLU A 21 4.23 1.31 -6.63
C GLU A 21 3.47 0.74 -5.43
N ALA A 22 4.19 0.25 -4.43
CA ALA A 22 3.58 -0.39 -3.26
C ALA A 22 2.61 0.54 -2.51
N GLU A 23 2.93 1.83 -2.36
CA GLU A 23 2.07 2.83 -1.74
C GLU A 23 0.76 3.04 -2.50
N HIS A 24 0.80 2.96 -3.83
CA HIS A 24 -0.39 3.07 -4.67
C HIS A 24 -1.29 1.84 -4.51
N LEU A 25 -0.69 0.65 -4.37
CA LEU A 25 -1.44 -0.57 -4.02
C LEU A 25 -2.05 -0.48 -2.62
N LEU A 26 -1.32 0.07 -1.63
CA LEU A 26 -1.83 0.25 -0.28
C LEU A 26 -3.05 1.18 -0.26
N LEU A 27 -2.97 2.33 -0.94
CA LEU A 27 -4.08 3.27 -1.07
C LEU A 27 -5.27 2.65 -1.81
N ALA A 28 -5.02 1.86 -2.85
CA ALA A 28 -6.06 1.16 -3.57
C ALA A 28 -6.78 0.10 -2.71
N VAL A 29 -6.02 -0.68 -1.93
CA VAL A 29 -6.54 -1.67 -0.98
C VAL A 29 -7.36 -1.00 0.12
N ALA A 30 -6.93 0.16 0.63
CA ALA A 30 -7.67 0.93 1.64
C ALA A 30 -9.04 1.45 1.15
N ARG A 31 -9.25 1.49 -0.17
CA ARG A 31 -10.53 1.89 -0.79
C ARG A 31 -11.32 0.73 -1.36
N GLU A 32 -10.85 -0.49 -1.13
CA GLU A 32 -11.55 -1.68 -1.59
C GLU A 32 -12.82 -1.89 -0.74
N PRO A 33 -13.98 -2.18 -1.36
CA PRO A 33 -15.21 -2.44 -0.62
C PRO A 33 -15.25 -3.82 0.07
N GLU A 34 -14.16 -4.61 0.05
CA GLU A 34 -14.08 -5.91 0.73
C GLU A 34 -14.09 -5.74 2.25
N ASP A 35 -15.13 -6.26 2.91
CA ASP A 35 -15.32 -6.11 4.36
C ASP A 35 -14.14 -6.65 5.17
N THR A 36 -13.55 -7.79 4.77
CA THR A 36 -12.37 -8.36 5.43
C THR A 36 -11.19 -7.40 5.45
N VAL A 37 -10.89 -6.73 4.33
CA VAL A 37 -9.79 -5.74 4.27
C VAL A 37 -10.11 -4.53 5.13
N ARG A 38 -11.35 -4.03 5.06
CA ARG A 38 -11.78 -2.89 5.86
C ARG A 38 -11.63 -3.18 7.36
N GLU A 39 -12.15 -4.30 7.83
CA GLU A 39 -12.05 -4.71 9.23
C GLU A 39 -10.59 -4.88 9.69
N LEU A 40 -9.73 -5.46 8.85
CA LEU A 40 -8.31 -5.61 9.16
C LEU A 40 -7.62 -4.25 9.32
N LEU A 41 -7.82 -3.33 8.38
CA LEU A 41 -7.25 -1.98 8.42
C LEU A 41 -7.81 -1.18 9.60
N ASP A 42 -9.13 -1.19 9.81
CA ASP A 42 -9.80 -0.52 10.93
C ASP A 42 -9.26 -1.03 12.28
N SER A 43 -8.99 -2.34 12.40
CA SER A 43 -8.42 -2.95 13.61
C SER A 43 -7.01 -2.46 13.95
N ALA A 44 -6.32 -1.86 12.98
CA ALA A 44 -5.01 -1.25 13.11
C ALA A 44 -5.08 0.29 13.13
N GLY A 45 -6.28 0.89 13.16
CA GLY A 45 -6.48 2.33 13.08
C GLY A 45 -6.11 2.92 11.72
N LEU A 46 -6.16 2.10 10.66
CA LEU A 46 -5.87 2.50 9.30
C LEU A 46 -7.14 2.69 8.49
N ASP A 47 -7.21 3.82 7.83
CA ASP A 47 -8.14 4.17 6.77
C ASP A 47 -7.37 4.87 5.64
N TYR A 48 -8.07 5.27 4.59
CA TYR A 48 -7.41 5.95 3.47
C TYR A 48 -6.68 7.25 3.90
N GLN A 49 -7.26 8.02 4.82
CA GLN A 49 -6.71 9.32 5.20
C GLN A 49 -5.46 9.16 6.07
N THR A 50 -5.52 8.31 7.08
CA THR A 50 -4.39 7.99 7.96
C THR A 50 -3.23 7.37 7.19
N ILE A 51 -3.50 6.51 6.19
CA ILE A 51 -2.46 6.00 5.28
C ILE A 51 -1.84 7.12 4.46
N THR A 52 -2.66 8.02 3.89
CA THR A 52 -2.16 9.16 3.10
C THR A 52 -1.29 10.08 3.96
N ASP A 53 -1.72 10.37 5.19
CA ASP A 53 -0.97 11.21 6.13
C ASP A 53 0.35 10.53 6.53
N ALA A 54 0.35 9.21 6.71
CA ALA A 54 1.55 8.44 7.03
C ALA A 54 2.56 8.41 5.88
N LEU A 55 2.10 8.27 4.63
CA LEU A 55 2.94 8.37 3.43
C LEU A 55 3.53 9.78 3.29
N GLN A 56 2.74 10.82 3.57
CA GLN A 56 3.22 12.21 3.55
C GLN A 56 4.30 12.45 4.61
N ARG A 57 4.12 11.94 5.83
CA ARG A 57 5.14 12.03 6.89
C ARG A 57 6.41 11.28 6.51
N GLU A 58 6.30 10.10 5.91
CA GLU A 58 7.44 9.34 5.44
C GLU A 58 8.27 10.13 4.41
N PHE A 59 7.59 10.80 3.48
CA PHE A 59 8.23 11.64 2.48
C PHE A 59 8.94 12.85 3.13
N GLU A 60 8.30 13.51 4.09
CA GLU A 60 8.88 14.64 4.84
C GLU A 60 10.11 14.23 5.65
N GLU A 61 10.07 13.10 6.35
CA GLU A 61 11.21 12.53 7.07
C GLU A 61 12.37 12.20 6.12
N GLY A 62 12.05 11.66 4.93
CA GLY A 62 13.03 11.40 3.88
C GLY A 62 13.73 12.67 3.38
N LEU A 63 12.99 13.77 3.21
CA LEU A 63 13.55 15.08 2.86
C LEU A 63 14.39 15.64 4.01
N GLY A 64 13.93 15.52 5.25
CA GLY A 64 14.66 15.94 6.44
C GLY A 64 16.01 15.22 6.58
N ALA A 65 16.04 13.91 6.32
CA ALA A 65 17.28 13.12 6.30
C ALA A 65 18.26 13.57 5.21
N ALA A 66 17.76 14.17 4.12
CA ALA A 66 18.56 14.80 3.07
C ALA A 66 18.95 16.26 3.37
N GLY A 67 18.62 16.79 4.55
CA GLY A 67 18.90 18.17 4.95
C GLY A 67 17.91 19.19 4.38
N ILE A 68 16.78 18.75 3.82
CA ILE A 68 15.75 19.61 3.25
C ILE A 68 14.64 19.79 4.28
N SER A 69 14.52 20.99 4.84
CA SER A 69 13.39 21.36 5.69
C SER A 69 12.28 21.97 4.85
N VAL A 70 11.05 21.48 5.02
CA VAL A 70 9.89 21.97 4.30
C VAL A 70 8.95 22.64 5.29
N THR A 71 8.81 23.95 5.16
CA THR A 71 7.94 24.77 6.03
C THR A 71 6.51 24.89 5.51
N ASP A 72 6.29 24.61 4.23
CA ASP A 72 4.99 24.69 3.57
C ASP A 72 4.62 23.33 2.95
N ARG A 73 3.57 22.69 3.47
CA ARG A 73 3.13 21.39 2.94
C ARG A 73 2.51 21.50 1.56
N ASP A 74 2.01 22.67 1.16
CA ASP A 74 1.39 22.83 -0.15
C ASP A 74 2.41 22.69 -1.29
N VAL A 75 3.70 22.96 -1.03
CA VAL A 75 4.76 22.72 -2.02
C VAL A 75 5.07 21.23 -2.23
N LEU A 76 4.70 20.37 -1.28
CA LEU A 76 4.89 18.91 -1.37
C LEU A 76 3.74 18.21 -2.07
N ARG A 77 2.64 18.91 -2.36
CA ARG A 77 1.50 18.31 -3.06
C ARG A 77 1.94 17.74 -4.41
N PRO A 78 1.76 16.44 -4.65
CA PRO A 78 2.10 15.84 -5.92
C PRO A 78 1.35 16.49 -7.08
N ARG A 79 2.02 16.68 -8.22
CA ARG A 79 1.34 17.06 -9.46
C ARG A 79 0.85 15.81 -10.16
N LYS A 80 -0.45 15.75 -10.40
CA LYS A 80 -1.08 14.66 -11.16
C LYS A 80 -0.40 14.47 -12.51
N SER A 81 -0.02 13.24 -12.82
CA SER A 81 0.55 12.87 -14.13
C SER A 81 -0.51 12.98 -15.24
N ILE A 82 -0.06 13.44 -16.41
CA ILE A 82 -0.89 13.49 -17.62
C ILE A 82 -1.34 12.08 -18.03
N ARG A 83 -0.46 11.09 -17.91
CA ARG A 83 -0.74 9.71 -18.29
C ARG A 83 -0.99 8.86 -17.05
N ARG A 84 -2.00 7.99 -17.13
CA ARG A 84 -2.20 6.93 -16.15
C ARG A 84 -1.17 5.82 -16.41
N PRO A 85 -0.34 5.45 -15.42
CA PRO A 85 0.61 4.35 -15.59
C PRO A 85 -0.12 3.01 -15.68
N SER A 86 0.39 2.12 -16.53
CA SER A 86 -0.08 0.72 -16.65
C SER A 86 0.86 -0.28 -15.99
N ASP A 87 2.12 0.09 -15.80
CA ASP A 87 3.17 -0.85 -15.44
C ASP A 87 3.40 -0.87 -13.93
N ALA A 88 3.50 -2.08 -13.38
CA ALA A 88 3.94 -2.28 -12.00
C ALA A 88 5.46 -2.07 -11.88
N SER A 89 5.87 -1.25 -10.92
CA SER A 89 7.27 -1.10 -10.51
C SER A 89 7.78 -2.37 -9.83
N GLU A 90 9.07 -2.39 -9.47
CA GLU A 90 9.64 -3.49 -8.69
C GLU A 90 8.97 -3.65 -7.32
N SER A 91 8.65 -2.55 -6.64
CA SER A 91 7.98 -2.60 -5.33
C SER A 91 6.57 -3.18 -5.43
N ALA A 92 5.81 -2.78 -6.45
CA ALA A 92 4.49 -3.34 -6.71
C ALA A 92 4.55 -4.82 -7.13
N LYS A 93 5.48 -5.19 -8.03
CA LYS A 93 5.68 -6.61 -8.42
C LYS A 93 5.98 -7.49 -7.23
N LEU A 94 6.83 -7.02 -6.31
CA LEU A 94 7.20 -7.75 -5.11
C LEU A 94 6.01 -7.94 -4.14
N VAL A 95 5.14 -6.95 -4.01
CA VAL A 95 3.87 -7.07 -3.26
C VAL A 95 3.00 -8.16 -3.87
N LEU A 96 2.83 -8.13 -5.19
CA LEU A 96 2.01 -9.10 -5.91
C LEU A 96 2.56 -10.52 -5.79
N GLU A 97 3.88 -10.69 -5.93
CA GLU A 97 4.56 -11.97 -5.75
C GLU A 97 4.30 -12.56 -4.36
N ARG A 98 4.44 -11.75 -3.31
CA ARG A 98 4.21 -12.18 -1.92
C ARG A 98 2.75 -12.50 -1.63
N GLY A 99 1.82 -11.72 -2.20
CA GLY A 99 0.39 -12.02 -2.10
C GLY A 99 0.01 -13.31 -2.85
N MET A 100 0.58 -13.52 -4.04
CA MET A 100 0.35 -14.73 -4.82
C MET A 100 0.96 -15.98 -4.17
N ALA A 101 2.05 -15.85 -3.41
CA ALA A 101 2.64 -16.97 -2.67
C ALA A 101 1.75 -17.50 -1.53
N ALA A 102 0.64 -16.81 -1.22
CA ALA A 102 -0.34 -17.21 -0.23
C ALA A 102 -1.60 -17.87 -0.82
N VAL A 103 -1.66 -18.08 -2.15
CA VAL A 103 -2.76 -18.77 -2.84
C VAL A 103 -2.23 -19.89 -3.74
N ASP A 104 -3.03 -20.93 -3.94
CA ASP A 104 -2.70 -22.03 -4.85
C ASP A 104 -3.02 -21.68 -6.31
N ASP A 105 -4.12 -20.94 -6.54
CA ASP A 105 -4.54 -20.48 -7.86
C ASP A 105 -4.64 -18.95 -7.88
N LYS A 106 -4.17 -18.35 -8.98
CA LYS A 106 -4.22 -16.90 -9.21
C LYS A 106 -5.65 -16.36 -9.22
N LYS A 107 -6.65 -17.18 -9.55
CA LYS A 107 -8.06 -16.79 -9.51
C LYS A 107 -8.56 -16.49 -8.09
N ASP A 108 -7.91 -17.08 -7.08
CA ASP A 108 -8.26 -16.91 -5.67
C ASP A 108 -7.55 -15.69 -5.05
N LEU A 109 -6.80 -14.94 -5.86
CA LEU A 109 -6.13 -13.72 -5.42
C LEU A 109 -7.16 -12.62 -5.11
N ARG A 110 -7.15 -12.19 -3.86
CA ARG A 110 -8.06 -11.18 -3.28
C ARG A 110 -7.30 -9.96 -2.77
N PRO A 111 -7.94 -8.79 -2.65
CA PRO A 111 -7.43 -7.63 -1.93
C PRO A 111 -6.70 -7.95 -0.61
N ALA A 112 -7.23 -8.83 0.24
CA ALA A 112 -6.56 -9.24 1.48
C ALA A 112 -5.19 -9.93 1.26
N HIS A 113 -4.99 -10.62 0.14
CA HIS A 113 -3.67 -11.18 -0.22
C HIS A 113 -2.68 -10.09 -0.66
N ILE A 114 -3.16 -9.01 -1.27
CA ILE A 114 -2.33 -7.85 -1.60
C ILE A 114 -1.93 -7.13 -0.30
N LEU A 115 -2.87 -6.98 0.64
CA LEU A 115 -2.58 -6.47 1.99
C LEU A 115 -1.49 -7.33 2.67
N LEU A 116 -1.61 -8.66 2.62
CA LEU A 116 -0.57 -9.55 3.12
C LEU A 116 0.80 -9.31 2.45
N GLY A 117 0.81 -9.16 1.11
CA GLY A 117 2.03 -8.86 0.35
C GLY A 117 2.69 -7.53 0.73
N LEU A 118 1.89 -6.50 1.04
CA LEU A 118 2.34 -5.20 1.55
C LEU A 118 2.97 -5.32 2.94
N LEU A 119 2.34 -6.10 3.84
CA LEU A 119 2.81 -6.31 5.21
C LEU A 119 4.09 -7.16 5.28
N GLU A 120 4.35 -7.98 4.27
CA GLU A 120 5.58 -8.77 4.13
C GLU A 120 6.76 -7.98 3.52
N LEU A 121 6.56 -6.70 3.14
CA LEU A 121 7.66 -5.83 2.72
C LEU A 121 8.62 -5.56 3.89
N LYS A 122 9.90 -5.89 3.70
CA LYS A 122 10.94 -5.68 4.73
C LYS A 122 11.42 -4.22 4.83
N ALA A 123 11.40 -3.50 3.70
CA ALA A 123 11.87 -2.13 3.59
C ALA A 123 11.12 -1.40 2.46
N GLY A 124 11.21 -0.07 2.44
CA GLY A 124 10.55 0.80 1.46
C GLY A 124 9.55 1.75 2.11
N THR A 125 8.86 2.53 1.27
CA THR A 125 7.91 3.58 1.67
C THR A 125 6.80 3.02 2.56
N VAL A 126 6.13 1.95 2.12
CA VAL A 126 5.01 1.34 2.86
C VAL A 126 5.41 0.87 4.26
N PRO A 127 6.46 0.03 4.45
CA PRO A 127 7.01 -0.29 5.77
C PRO A 127 7.22 0.91 6.71
N ARG A 128 7.85 1.97 6.20
CA ARG A 128 8.19 3.16 6.99
C ARG A 128 6.96 4.00 7.31
N ALA A 129 6.06 4.18 6.35
CA ALA A 129 4.80 4.88 6.56
C ALA A 129 3.93 4.18 7.61
N LEU A 130 3.78 2.85 7.54
CA LEU A 130 3.02 2.10 8.55
C LEU A 130 3.65 2.22 9.95
N ALA A 131 4.99 2.24 10.05
CA ALA A 131 5.67 2.49 11.32
C ALA A 131 5.39 3.91 11.86
N LEU A 132 5.39 4.93 10.99
CA LEU A 132 5.03 6.31 11.35
C LEU A 132 3.55 6.47 11.73
N ALA A 133 2.67 5.60 11.22
CA ALA A 133 1.27 5.50 11.63
C ALA A 133 1.09 4.80 12.99
N GLY A 134 2.15 4.27 13.60
CA GLY A 134 2.08 3.55 14.88
C GLY A 134 1.49 2.15 14.77
N VAL A 135 1.47 1.56 13.57
CA VAL A 135 0.89 0.24 13.33
C VAL A 135 1.84 -0.86 13.77
N ASP A 136 1.34 -1.81 14.58
CA ASP A 136 2.00 -3.09 14.79
C ASP A 136 1.83 -3.95 13.53
N ARG A 137 2.84 -3.90 12.66
CA ARG A 137 2.80 -4.60 11.36
C ARG A 137 2.83 -6.11 11.51
N ASP A 138 3.49 -6.64 12.54
CA ASP A 138 3.58 -8.08 12.75
C ASP A 138 2.24 -8.64 13.21
N GLU A 139 1.55 -7.94 14.11
CA GLU A 139 0.20 -8.27 14.55
C GLU A 139 -0.80 -8.15 13.38
N LEU A 140 -0.79 -7.04 12.64
CA LEU A 140 -1.69 -6.85 11.49
C LEU A 140 -1.44 -7.93 10.41
N ARG A 141 -0.18 -8.33 10.19
CA ARG A 141 0.17 -9.43 9.27
C ARG A 141 -0.38 -10.76 9.77
N ALA A 142 -0.25 -11.06 11.06
CA ALA A 142 -0.76 -12.29 11.65
C ALA A 142 -2.29 -12.38 11.51
N ARG A 143 -3.01 -11.29 11.80
CA ARG A 143 -4.47 -11.19 11.60
C ARG A 143 -4.87 -11.36 10.15
N THR A 144 -4.16 -10.67 9.24
CA THR A 144 -4.42 -10.78 7.79
C THR A 144 -4.25 -12.22 7.32
N ARG A 145 -3.19 -12.91 7.75
CA ARG A 145 -2.97 -14.33 7.44
C ARG A 145 -4.07 -15.23 8.01
N ALA A 146 -4.57 -14.95 9.22
CA ALA A 146 -5.64 -15.72 9.84
C ALA A 146 -7.01 -15.52 9.18
N ALA A 147 -7.25 -14.34 8.59
CA ALA A 147 -8.48 -14.02 7.87
C ALA A 147 -8.52 -14.61 6.44
N LEU A 148 -7.38 -15.04 5.92
CA LEU A 148 -7.27 -15.68 4.61
C LEU A 148 -7.53 -17.19 4.71
N PRO A 149 -8.21 -17.80 3.73
CA PRO A 149 -8.30 -19.25 3.63
C PRO A 149 -6.88 -19.83 3.52
N LYS A 150 -6.65 -20.96 4.18
CA LYS A 150 -5.37 -21.66 4.09
C LYS A 150 -5.17 -22.15 2.66
N ALA A 151 -3.99 -21.91 2.11
CA ALA A 151 -3.53 -22.59 0.90
C ALA A 151 -3.32 -24.07 1.23
N ASP A 152 -3.91 -24.96 0.43
CA ASP A 152 -3.73 -26.40 0.54
C ASP A 152 -2.42 -26.75 -0.18
N ARG A 153 -1.30 -26.60 0.54
CA ARG A 153 0.04 -26.94 0.03
C ARG A 153 0.25 -28.43 -0.18
#